data_AF-A0A3M2E7E1-F1
#
_entry.id   AF-A0A3M2E7E1-F1
#
_cell.length_a   1.000
_cell.length_b   1.000
_cell.length_c   1.000
_cell.angle_alpha   90.00
_cell.angle_beta   90.00
_cell.angle_gamma   90.00
#
_symmetry.space_group_name_H-M   'P 1'
#
loop_
_entity.id
_entity.type
_entity.pdbx_description
1 polymer ?
#
loop_
_entity_poly.entity_id
_entity_poly.type
_entity_poly.pdbx_seq_one_letter_code
_entity_poly.pdbx_strand_id
1 'polypeptide(L)'
;MRIYTRDGALVAQFGEKRRIPVAIEVIPEPLNQALIATEDRRFYDHHGVDFIGLMRAVVNLVSTGKIQGGGSTITMQLARNFFLSFEQTFSRKLQEIFLSWKIESAFDKRHILELYWNKINFGHRAYGVGAA
;
A
#
# COMPACT_ATOMS: atom_id res chain seq x y z
N MET A 1 -19.98 13.16 12.19
CA MET A 1 -20.61 13.70 13.42
C MET A 1 -19.64 13.61 14.59
N ARG A 2 -19.49 14.65 15.40
CA ARG A 2 -18.63 14.67 16.61
C ARG A 2 -19.51 14.95 17.82
N ILE A 3 -19.29 14.21 18.91
CA ILE A 3 -19.99 14.33 20.19
C ILE A 3 -18.98 14.82 21.22
N TYR A 4 -19.29 15.94 21.85
CA TYR A 4 -18.47 16.57 22.88
C TYR A 4 -19.21 16.54 24.22
N THR A 5 -18.47 16.44 25.32
CA THR A 5 -18.98 16.71 26.66
C THR A 5 -19.25 18.21 26.83
N ARG A 6 -19.96 18.58 27.90
CA ARG A 6 -20.29 19.97 28.22
C ARG A 6 -19.05 20.85 28.48
N ASP A 7 -17.95 20.24 28.91
CA ASP A 7 -16.63 20.85 29.11
C ASP A 7 -15.76 20.84 27.85
N GLY A 8 -16.29 20.40 26.71
CA GLY A 8 -15.62 20.46 25.41
C GLY A 8 -14.69 19.28 25.13
N ALA A 9 -14.63 18.27 26.01
CA ALA A 9 -13.87 17.05 25.75
C ALA A 9 -14.58 16.18 24.69
N LEU A 10 -13.83 15.70 23.70
CA LEU A 10 -14.39 14.86 22.64
C LEU A 10 -14.70 13.46 23.20
N VAL A 11 -15.99 13.09 23.22
CA VAL A 11 -16.45 11.76 23.69
C VAL A 11 -16.34 10.72 22.58
N ALA A 12 -16.87 11.06 21.41
CA ALA A 12 -16.92 10.14 20.27
C ALA A 12 -17.06 10.89 18.96
N GLN A 13 -16.45 10.36 17.90
CA GLN A 13 -16.62 10.85 16.54
C GLN A 13 -17.12 9.71 15.66
N PHE A 14 -18.32 9.87 15.11
CA PHE A 14 -18.92 8.94 14.16
C PHE A 14 -18.75 9.46 12.74
N GLY A 15 -17.93 8.75 11.97
CA GLY A 15 -17.59 8.99 10.57
C GLY A 15 -16.72 7.84 10.06
N GLU A 16 -16.92 7.41 8.82
CA GLU A 16 -16.63 6.06 8.30
C GLU A 16 -15.19 5.51 8.37
N LYS A 17 -14.20 6.28 8.80
CA LYS A 17 -12.84 5.78 9.09
C LYS A 17 -12.06 6.83 9.86
N ARG A 18 -11.74 6.55 11.12
CA ARG A 18 -10.73 7.29 11.88
C ARG A 18 -9.37 6.87 11.30
N ARG A 19 -8.81 7.67 10.38
CA ARG A 19 -7.41 7.53 9.97
C ARG A 19 -6.71 8.80 10.42
N ILE A 20 -5.92 8.68 11.46
CA ILE A 20 -4.92 9.71 11.76
C ILE A 20 -3.79 9.40 10.79
N PRO A 21 -3.56 10.23 9.75
CA PRO A 21 -2.45 10.00 8.86
C PRO A 21 -1.15 10.02 9.67
N VAL A 22 -0.33 8.99 9.52
CA VAL A 22 0.96 8.84 10.17
C VAL A 22 2.03 9.25 9.17
N ALA A 23 2.84 10.24 9.53
CA ALA A 23 3.99 10.64 8.73
C ALA A 23 5.02 9.50 8.68
N ILE A 24 5.69 9.32 7.54
CA ILE A 24 6.65 8.23 7.35
C ILE A 24 7.80 8.25 8.37
N GLU A 25 8.15 9.43 8.88
CA GLU A 25 9.21 9.63 9.90
C GLU A 25 8.86 9.00 11.25
N VAL A 26 7.57 8.80 11.54
CA VAL A 26 7.10 8.19 12.79
C VAL A 26 7.17 6.66 12.70
N ILE A 27 7.27 6.12 11.49
CA ILE A 27 7.29 4.67 11.26
C ILE A 27 8.70 4.16 11.53
N PRO A 28 8.89 3.22 12.48
CA PRO A 28 10.19 2.63 12.75
C PRO A 28 10.85 2.09 11.48
N GLU A 29 12.11 2.46 11.26
CA GLU A 29 12.88 2.03 10.10
C GLU A 29 12.90 0.49 9.91
N PRO A 30 13.03 -0.34 10.97
CA PRO A 30 12.92 -1.80 10.81
C PRO A 30 11.58 -2.27 10.21
N LEU A 31 10.48 -1.55 10.47
CA LEU A 31 9.17 -1.89 9.87
C LEU A 31 9.13 -1.52 8.39
N ASN A 32 9.67 -0.36 8.01
CA ASN A 32 9.81 0.01 6.59
C ASN A 32 10.62 -1.05 5.84
N GLN A 33 11.76 -1.45 6.40
CA GLN A 33 12.62 -2.48 5.81
C GLN A 33 11.94 -3.83 5.73
N ALA A 34 11.21 -4.26 6.77
CA ALA A 34 10.47 -5.51 6.76
C ALA A 34 9.36 -5.52 5.69
N LEU A 35 8.63 -4.41 5.54
CA LEU A 35 7.61 -4.25 4.51
C LEU A 35 8.23 -4.35 3.12
N ILE A 36 9.28 -3.57 2.83
CA ILE A 36 9.99 -3.60 1.55
C ILE A 36 10.54 -5.00 1.28
N ALA A 37 11.18 -5.64 2.25
CA ALA A 37 11.77 -6.97 2.08
C ALA A 37 10.74 -8.07 1.78
N THR A 38 9.50 -7.88 2.21
CA THR A 38 8.40 -8.85 2.05
C THR A 38 7.59 -8.58 0.79
N GLU A 39 7.18 -7.33 0.56
CA GLU A 39 6.26 -6.95 -0.52
C GLU A 39 6.99 -6.59 -1.81
N ASP A 40 8.17 -5.95 -1.72
CA ASP A 40 8.82 -5.35 -2.87
C ASP A 40 10.33 -5.10 -2.64
N ARG A 41 11.13 -6.18 -2.67
CA ARG A 41 12.57 -6.14 -2.31
C ARG A 41 13.41 -5.15 -3.09
N ARG A 42 12.94 -4.75 -4.29
CA ARG A 42 13.65 -3.85 -5.20
C ARG A 42 12.95 -2.50 -5.30
N PHE A 43 12.17 -2.14 -4.28
CA PHE A 43 11.33 -0.95 -4.27
C PHE A 43 12.06 0.32 -4.72
N TYR A 44 13.32 0.50 -4.30
CA TYR A 44 14.13 1.66 -4.65
C TYR A 44 14.79 1.56 -6.04
N ASP A 45 14.82 0.39 -6.67
CA ASP A 45 15.53 0.12 -7.93
C ASP A 45 14.64 0.22 -9.17
N HIS A 46 13.32 0.35 -9.02
CA HIS A 46 12.38 0.45 -10.12
C HIS A 46 11.48 1.69 -10.01
N HIS A 47 10.80 2.05 -11.09
CA HIS A 47 9.82 3.14 -11.11
C HIS A 47 8.43 2.56 -11.35
N GLY A 48 7.71 2.21 -10.29
CA GLY A 48 6.35 1.68 -10.35
C GLY A 48 6.25 0.18 -10.63
N VAL A 49 7.00 -0.36 -11.58
CA VAL A 49 6.95 -1.80 -11.92
C VAL A 49 8.33 -2.43 -11.86
N ASP A 50 8.46 -3.49 -11.07
CA ASP A 50 9.61 -4.38 -11.09
C ASP A 50 9.49 -5.36 -12.27
N PHE A 51 10.13 -5.04 -13.40
CA PHE A 51 10.15 -5.93 -14.56
C PHE A 51 10.86 -7.26 -14.30
N ILE A 52 11.91 -7.28 -13.48
CA ILE A 52 12.66 -8.52 -13.17
C ILE A 52 11.80 -9.41 -12.26
N GLY A 53 11.15 -8.83 -11.25
CA GLY A 53 10.19 -9.51 -10.39
C GLY A 53 8.96 -10.01 -11.16
N LEU A 54 8.42 -9.20 -12.07
CA LEU A 54 7.31 -9.59 -12.92
C LEU A 54 7.68 -10.76 -13.85
N MET A 55 8.82 -10.69 -14.53
CA MET A 55 9.29 -11.79 -15.38
C MET A 55 9.54 -13.07 -14.58
N ARG A 56 10.13 -12.96 -13.38
CA ARG A 56 10.30 -14.11 -12.48
C ARG A 56 8.96 -14.74 -12.10
N ALA A 57 7.95 -13.93 -11.79
CA ALA A 57 6.61 -14.40 -11.46
C ALA A 57 5.94 -15.09 -12.66
N VAL A 58 6.11 -14.56 -13.88
CA VAL A 58 5.62 -15.17 -15.12
C VAL A 58 6.29 -16.52 -15.38
N VAL A 59 7.62 -16.62 -15.25
CA VAL A 59 8.35 -17.88 -15.41
C VAL A 59 7.86 -18.91 -14.39
N ASN A 60 7.73 -18.52 -13.12
CA ASN A 60 7.20 -19.41 -12.07
C ASN A 60 5.77 -19.89 -12.38
N LEU A 61 4.91 -19.02 -12.91
CA LEU A 61 3.56 -19.38 -13.32
C LEU A 61 3.58 -20.41 -14.46
N VAL A 62 4.42 -20.21 -15.47
CA VAL A 62 4.55 -21.16 -16.59
C VAL A 62 5.12 -22.49 -16.12
N SER A 63 6.12 -22.48 -15.25
CA SER A 63 6.76 -23.72 -14.76
C SER A 63 5.90 -24.50 -13.77
N THR A 64 5.08 -23.83 -12.95
CA THR A 64 4.29 -24.49 -11.89
C THR A 64 2.80 -24.59 -12.17
N GLY A 65 2.31 -23.90 -13.21
CA GLY A 65 0.89 -23.79 -13.55
C GLY A 65 0.05 -23.01 -12.54
N LYS A 66 0.68 -22.41 -11.51
CA LYS A 66 0.00 -21.72 -10.41
C LYS A 66 0.50 -20.29 -10.28
N ILE A 67 -0.42 -19.36 -10.08
CA ILE A 67 -0.08 -17.98 -9.75
C ILE A 67 0.48 -17.98 -8.33
N GLN A 68 1.80 -17.86 -8.24
CA GLN A 68 2.49 -17.54 -7.00
C GLN A 68 2.63 -16.02 -6.97
N GLY A 69 2.27 -15.39 -5.85
CA GLY A 69 2.36 -13.93 -5.69
C GLY A 69 3.77 -13.36 -5.94
N GLY A 70 3.94 -12.05 -5.80
CA GLY A 70 5.25 -11.41 -5.92
C GLY A 70 5.58 -10.77 -7.28
N GLY A 71 4.62 -10.74 -8.21
CA GLY A 71 4.71 -9.93 -9.44
C GLY A 71 4.12 -8.51 -9.31
N SER A 72 3.83 -8.04 -8.09
CA SER A 72 3.28 -6.70 -7.85
C SER A 72 4.20 -5.93 -6.92
N THR A 73 4.50 -4.68 -7.25
CA THR A 73 5.26 -3.74 -6.42
C THR A 73 4.37 -3.04 -5.40
N ILE A 74 4.97 -2.42 -4.39
CA ILE A 74 4.25 -1.58 -3.41
C ILE A 74 3.41 -0.51 -4.15
N THR A 75 3.96 0.13 -5.17
CA THR A 75 3.26 1.17 -5.96
C THR A 75 2.07 0.62 -6.75
N MET A 76 2.18 -0.56 -7.35
CA MET A 76 1.05 -1.22 -8.02
C MET A 76 -0.05 -1.59 -7.02
N GLN A 77 0.33 -2.07 -5.85
CA GLN A 77 -0.61 -2.35 -4.78
C GLN A 77 -1.28 -1.07 -4.25
N LEU A 78 -0.53 0.03 -4.15
CA LEU A 78 -1.05 1.35 -3.81
C LEU A 78 -2.11 1.81 -4.82
N ALA A 79 -1.79 1.73 -6.12
CA ALA A 79 -2.70 2.07 -7.21
C ALA A 79 -4.00 1.27 -7.11
N ARG A 80 -3.89 -0.05 -6.90
CA ARG A 80 -5.05 -0.91 -6.67
C ARG A 80 -5.89 -0.44 -5.48
N ASN A 81 -5.26 -0.24 -4.33
CA ASN A 81 -5.96 0.07 -3.09
C ASN A 81 -6.69 1.43 -3.12
N PHE A 82 -6.18 2.39 -3.90
CA PHE A 82 -6.79 3.73 -4.00
C PHE A 82 -7.80 3.86 -5.14
N PHE A 83 -7.55 3.25 -6.29
CA PHE A 83 -8.26 3.61 -7.53
C PHE A 83 -9.03 2.47 -8.20
N LEU A 84 -8.77 1.21 -7.84
CA LEU A 84 -9.31 0.05 -8.58
C LEU A 84 -10.16 -0.85 -7.69
N SER A 85 -11.04 -1.63 -8.30
CA SER A 85 -11.76 -2.70 -7.62
C SER A 85 -10.81 -3.86 -7.26
N PHE A 86 -11.20 -4.72 -6.33
CA PHE A 86 -10.42 -5.90 -5.94
C PHE A 86 -10.60 -7.10 -6.90
N GLU A 87 -11.34 -6.95 -8.00
CA GLU A 87 -11.63 -8.03 -8.94
C GLU A 87 -10.41 -8.48 -9.73
N GLN A 88 -9.99 -9.74 -9.61
CA GLN A 88 -8.73 -10.20 -10.21
C GLN A 88 -8.80 -10.45 -11.72
N THR A 89 -8.76 -9.39 -12.53
CA THR A 89 -8.71 -9.45 -13.99
C THR A 89 -7.36 -8.99 -14.57
N PHE A 90 -7.03 -9.47 -15.77
CA PHE A 90 -5.84 -9.00 -16.52
C PHE A 90 -5.93 -7.50 -16.87
N SER A 91 -7.13 -7.01 -17.22
CA SER A 91 -7.35 -5.58 -17.51
C SER A 91 -7.04 -4.71 -16.30
N ARG A 92 -7.49 -5.09 -15.11
CA ARG A 92 -7.14 -4.41 -13.87
C ARG A 92 -5.64 -4.43 -13.61
N LYS A 93 -4.96 -5.55 -13.88
CA LYS A 93 -3.50 -5.66 -13.71
C LYS A 93 -2.75 -4.68 -14.62
N LEU A 94 -3.21 -4.48 -15.85
CA LEU A 94 -2.68 -3.45 -16.74
C LEU A 94 -2.94 -2.03 -16.21
N GLN A 95 -4.12 -1.77 -15.64
CA GLN A 95 -4.41 -0.49 -14.99
C GLN A 95 -3.48 -0.22 -13.81
N GLU A 96 -3.15 -1.22 -12.98
CA GLU A 96 -2.15 -1.08 -11.91
C GLU A 96 -0.79 -0.63 -12.45
N ILE A 97 -0.34 -1.21 -13.58
CA ILE A 97 0.93 -0.86 -14.22
C ILE A 97 0.94 0.62 -14.61
N PHE A 98 -0.04 1.07 -15.40
CA PHE A 98 -0.09 2.46 -15.87
C PHE A 98 -0.25 3.46 -14.72
N LEU A 99 -1.10 3.15 -13.74
CA LEU A 99 -1.28 4.01 -12.58
C LEU A 99 -0.04 4.05 -11.70
N SER A 100 0.70 2.95 -11.57
CA SER A 100 1.95 2.93 -10.79
C SER A 100 3.00 3.87 -11.38
N TRP A 101 3.12 3.93 -12.70
CA TRP A 101 4.01 4.91 -13.36
C TRP A 101 3.57 6.34 -13.12
N LYS A 102 2.26 6.61 -13.20
CA LYS A 102 1.73 7.94 -12.91
C LYS A 102 2.00 8.36 -11.47
N ILE A 103 1.83 7.45 -10.51
CA ILE A 103 2.12 7.70 -9.10
C ILE A 103 3.62 8.01 -8.92
N GLU A 104 4.51 7.22 -9.50
CA GLU A 104 5.97 7.39 -9.35
C GLU A 104 6.51 8.61 -10.09
N SER A 105 5.79 9.10 -11.10
CA SER A 105 6.09 10.39 -11.72
C SER A 105 5.69 11.59 -10.87
N ALA A 106 4.76 11.41 -9.93
CA ALA A 106 4.18 12.49 -9.12
C ALA A 106 4.70 12.51 -7.67
N PHE A 107 5.15 11.37 -7.15
CA PHE A 107 5.57 11.19 -5.76
C PHE A 107 6.91 10.48 -5.69
N ASP A 108 7.75 10.89 -4.76
CA ASP A 108 8.98 10.17 -4.44
C ASP A 108 8.68 8.87 -3.65
N LYS A 109 9.71 8.03 -3.53
CA LYS A 109 9.61 6.72 -2.86
C LYS A 109 9.15 6.83 -1.39
N ARG A 110 9.55 7.91 -0.70
CA ARG A 110 9.18 8.13 0.71
C ARG A 110 7.69 8.44 0.84
N HIS A 111 7.17 9.36 0.02
CA HIS A 111 5.75 9.67 -0.03
C HIS A 111 4.91 8.47 -0.45
N ILE A 112 5.39 7.64 -1.38
CA ILE A 112 4.70 6.41 -1.78
C ILE A 112 4.57 5.45 -0.59
N LEU A 113 5.64 5.24 0.19
CA LEU A 113 5.59 4.43 1.40
C LEU A 113 4.65 5.02 2.45
N GLU A 114 4.68 6.34 2.64
CA GLU A 114 3.77 7.03 3.54
C GLU A 114 2.31 6.76 3.16
N LEU A 115 1.96 7.01 1.89
CA LEU A 115 0.62 6.77 1.37
C LEU A 115 0.21 5.30 1.50
N TYR A 116 1.17 4.38 1.31
CA TYR A 116 0.95 2.95 1.47
C TYR A 116 0.61 2.58 2.90
N TRP A 117 1.43 2.97 3.88
CA TRP A 117 1.19 2.75 5.31
C TRP A 117 -0.14 3.32 5.78
N ASN A 118 -0.52 4.49 5.26
CA ASN A 118 -1.79 5.14 5.59
C ASN A 118 -3.01 4.50 4.91
N LYS A 119 -2.79 3.67 3.89
CA LYS A 119 -3.86 3.06 3.11
C LYS A 119 -4.10 1.61 3.45
N ILE A 120 -3.02 0.83 3.58
CA ILE A 120 -3.07 -0.61 3.80
C ILE A 120 -3.83 -0.93 5.10
N ASN A 121 -4.56 -2.04 5.07
CA ASN A 121 -5.30 -2.54 6.20
C ASN A 121 -4.53 -3.70 6.81
N PHE A 122 -3.94 -3.50 8.00
CA PHE A 122 -3.13 -4.52 8.69
C PHE A 122 -3.95 -5.58 9.44
N GLY A 123 -5.29 -5.55 9.34
CA GLY A 123 -6.14 -6.43 10.13
C GLY A 123 -6.24 -5.96 11.58
N HIS A 124 -7.43 -6.16 12.17
CA HIS A 124 -7.91 -5.49 13.38
C HIS A 124 -8.11 -3.98 13.21
N ARG A 125 -9.14 -3.43 13.85
CA ARG A 125 -9.58 -2.03 13.73
C ARG A 125 -8.57 -1.01 14.30
N ALA A 126 -7.29 -1.33 14.37
CA ALA A 126 -6.18 -0.42 14.66
C ALA A 126 -5.59 0.05 13.32
N TYR A 127 -6.13 1.14 12.79
CA TYR A 127 -5.55 1.82 11.65
C TYR A 127 -4.55 2.86 12.17
N GLY A 128 -3.26 2.57 12.01
CA GLY A 128 -2.14 3.44 12.39
C GLY A 128 -1.28 2.85 13.51
N VAL A 129 0.03 2.87 13.32
CA VAL A 129 1.05 2.44 14.31
C VAL A 129 1.03 3.30 15.59
N GLY A 130 0.22 4.36 15.64
CA GLY A 130 0.03 5.22 16.82
C GLY A 130 -1.10 4.80 17.78
N ALA A 131 -1.50 3.53 17.82
CA ALA A 131 -2.57 3.04 18.70
C ALA A 131 -2.15 1.85 19.61
N ALA A 132 -0.85 1.61 19.79
CA ALA A 132 -0.31 0.65 20.74
C ALA A 132 0.39 1.39 21.89
#